data_AF-X0ZPG7-F1
#
_entry.id   AF-X0ZPG7-F1
#
_cell.length_a   1.000
_cell.length_b   1.000
_cell.length_c   1.000
_cell.angle_alpha   90.00
_cell.angle_beta   90.00
_cell.angle_gamma   90.00
#
_symmetry.space_group_name_H-M   'P 1'
#
loop_
_entity.id
_entity.type
_entity.pdbx_description
1 polymer ?
#
loop_
_entity_poly.entity_id
_entity_poly.type
_entity_poly.pdbx_seq_one_letter_code
_entity_poly.pdbx_strand_id
1 'polypeptide(L)'
;MGFKKTSDLIAISFTVIESAANTFTQDEIALQLDVLNNEIFVVLAVDLNPSAPEMITATNTETQALVTSTSQTAMTHLGNTNTIAVASLSIQSDAVNAVGFTRAAEESYSANLDYVSLIATNNFFVAIEGTNNTAARNVTGRVWGYRAKADSSTYAALVQSEVLSA
;
A
#
# COMPACT_ATOMS: atom_id res chain seq x y z
N MET A 1 -11.41 -22.14 -8.79
CA MET A 1 -11.14 -20.93 -7.99
C MET A 1 -11.31 -21.30 -6.52
N GLY A 2 -10.25 -21.24 -5.72
CA GLY A 2 -10.20 -21.73 -4.33
C GLY A 2 -10.91 -20.85 -3.30
N PHE A 3 -11.78 -19.94 -3.75
CA PHE A 3 -12.58 -19.07 -2.92
C PHE A 3 -13.84 -18.59 -3.66
N LYS A 4 -14.87 -18.18 -2.89
CA LYS A 4 -16.15 -17.70 -3.40
C LYS A 4 -16.46 -16.32 -2.86
N LYS A 5 -16.85 -15.39 -3.74
CA LYS A 5 -17.27 -14.02 -3.37
C LYS A 5 -18.47 -14.06 -2.41
N THR A 6 -18.37 -13.30 -1.32
CA THR A 6 -19.41 -13.21 -0.26
C THR A 6 -19.99 -11.80 -0.12
N SER A 7 -19.32 -10.76 -0.62
CA SER A 7 -19.80 -9.38 -0.60
C SER A 7 -19.76 -8.74 -1.98
N ASP A 8 -20.51 -7.65 -2.16
CA ASP A 8 -20.29 -6.72 -3.27
C ASP A 8 -18.96 -5.96 -3.14
N LEU A 9 -18.66 -5.14 -4.15
CA LEU A 9 -17.46 -4.32 -4.18
C LEU A 9 -17.49 -3.29 -3.04
N ILE A 10 -16.42 -3.27 -2.26
CA ILE A 10 -16.18 -2.39 -1.13
C ILE A 10 -15.08 -1.41 -1.53
N ALA A 11 -15.30 -0.13 -1.22
CA ALA A 11 -14.32 0.93 -1.38
C ALA A 11 -13.93 1.46 0.01
N ILE A 12 -12.66 1.33 0.38
CA ILE A 12 -12.15 1.76 1.68
C ILE A 12 -11.23 2.96 1.43
N SER A 13 -11.62 4.13 1.91
CA SER A 13 -10.82 5.36 1.79
C SER A 13 -10.02 5.57 3.06
N PHE A 14 -8.82 6.10 2.93
CA PHE A 14 -7.92 6.33 4.06
C PHE A 14 -7.15 7.64 3.90
N THR A 15 -6.59 8.12 5.01
CA THR A 15 -5.67 9.25 5.03
C THR A 15 -4.66 9.02 6.13
N VAL A 16 -3.37 9.12 5.80
CA VAL A 16 -2.26 8.99 6.76
C VAL A 16 -1.39 10.24 6.64
N ILE A 17 -1.01 10.80 7.79
CA ILE A 17 -0.15 11.97 7.89
C ILE A 17 1.08 11.54 8.67
N GLU A 18 2.27 11.96 8.25
CA GLU A 18 3.47 11.70 9.05
C GLU A 18 3.34 12.32 10.45
N SER A 19 3.74 11.56 11.47
CA SER A 19 3.76 12.01 12.88
C SER A 19 4.74 13.16 13.12
N ALA A 20 5.80 13.24 12.30
CA ALA A 20 6.71 14.36 12.15
C ALA A 20 7.32 14.33 10.74
N ALA A 21 7.93 15.42 10.28
CA ALA A 21 8.56 15.45 8.96
C ALA A 21 9.61 14.34 8.81
N ASN A 22 9.54 13.60 7.70
CA ASN A 22 10.46 12.50 7.37
C ASN A 22 10.47 11.39 8.41
N THR A 23 9.28 11.08 8.96
CA THR A 23 9.12 10.04 9.97
C THR A 23 8.14 9.01 9.45
N PHE A 24 8.64 7.79 9.24
CA PHE A 24 7.80 6.65 8.92
C PHE A 24 6.60 6.57 9.85
N THR A 25 5.42 6.69 9.26
CA THR A 25 4.15 6.62 9.98
C THR A 25 3.23 5.67 9.25
N GLN A 26 2.69 4.72 10.00
CA GLN A 26 1.79 3.69 9.51
C GLN A 26 0.46 3.77 10.25
N ASP A 27 -0.62 3.59 9.52
CA ASP A 27 -1.96 3.42 10.07
C ASP A 27 -2.50 2.03 9.75
N GLU A 28 -3.24 1.47 10.71
CA GLU A 28 -3.86 0.15 10.61
C GLU A 28 -5.33 0.31 10.24
N ILE A 29 -5.73 -0.27 9.11
CA ILE A 29 -7.10 -0.22 8.63
C ILE A 29 -7.74 -1.59 8.79
N ALA A 30 -8.76 -1.64 9.66
CA ALA A 30 -9.48 -2.86 9.95
C ALA A 30 -10.43 -3.26 8.80
N LEU A 31 -10.27 -4.48 8.30
CA LEU A 31 -11.16 -5.10 7.30
C LEU A 31 -12.35 -5.83 7.94
N GLN A 32 -12.28 -6.12 9.23
CA GLN A 32 -13.31 -6.84 10.00
C GLN A 32 -13.72 -8.16 9.33
N LEU A 33 -12.72 -8.99 9.03
CA LEU A 33 -12.88 -10.31 8.41
C LEU A 33 -13.22 -11.36 9.46
N ASP A 34 -14.10 -12.30 9.08
CA ASP A 34 -14.36 -13.50 9.86
C ASP A 34 -13.29 -14.58 9.62
N VAL A 35 -12.20 -14.49 10.39
CA VAL A 35 -11.08 -15.44 10.35
C VAL A 35 -11.48 -16.86 10.75
N LEU A 36 -12.55 -17.05 11.53
CA LEU A 36 -13.02 -18.38 11.93
C LEU A 36 -13.70 -19.10 10.76
N ASN A 37 -14.31 -18.33 9.86
CA ASN A 37 -14.97 -18.84 8.66
C ASN A 37 -14.10 -18.75 7.39
N ASN A 38 -12.78 -18.56 7.52
CA ASN A 38 -11.82 -18.44 6.42
C ASN A 38 -12.17 -17.32 5.43
N GLU A 39 -12.62 -16.19 5.96
CA GLU A 39 -12.90 -15.01 5.15
C GLU A 39 -11.58 -14.31 4.76
N ILE A 40 -11.47 -13.97 3.48
CA ILE A 40 -10.34 -13.22 2.90
C ILE A 40 -10.87 -11.97 2.22
N PHE A 41 -10.01 -10.97 2.08
CA PHE A 41 -10.27 -9.80 1.26
C PHE A 41 -9.51 -9.89 -0.05
N VAL A 42 -10.22 -9.79 -1.16
CA VAL A 42 -9.65 -9.79 -2.51
C VAL A 42 -9.48 -8.34 -2.95
N VAL A 43 -8.24 -7.90 -3.08
CA VAL A 43 -7.91 -6.53 -3.52
C VAL A 43 -7.93 -6.48 -5.04
N LEU A 44 -8.73 -5.58 -5.60
CA LEU A 44 -8.89 -5.39 -7.03
C LEU A 44 -8.10 -4.20 -7.57
N ALA A 45 -7.99 -3.14 -6.76
CA ALA A 45 -7.25 -1.95 -7.12
C ALA A 45 -6.83 -1.20 -5.85
N VAL A 46 -5.73 -0.46 -5.97
CA VAL A 46 -5.25 0.48 -4.95
C VAL A 46 -4.87 1.76 -5.66
N ASP A 47 -5.36 2.88 -5.14
CA ASP A 47 -4.97 4.21 -5.56
C ASP A 47 -4.33 4.95 -4.38
N LEU A 48 -3.16 5.51 -4.63
CA LEU A 48 -2.34 6.22 -3.65
C LEU A 48 -1.99 7.58 -4.20
N ASN A 49 -2.35 8.62 -3.47
CA ASN A 49 -2.06 10.00 -3.80
C ASN A 49 -1.28 10.66 -2.66
N PRO A 50 0.06 10.46 -2.61
CA PRO A 50 0.92 11.17 -1.69
C PRO A 50 1.00 12.66 -2.04
N SER A 51 1.06 13.51 -1.02
CA SER A 51 1.32 14.94 -1.19
C SER A 51 2.68 15.16 -1.86
N ALA A 52 2.79 16.20 -2.69
CA ALA A 52 4.04 16.51 -3.36
C ALA A 52 5.17 16.83 -2.34
N PRO A 53 6.40 16.37 -2.61
CA PRO A 53 7.58 16.76 -1.84
C PRO A 53 7.91 18.25 -2.03
N GLU A 54 8.64 18.82 -1.08
CA GLU A 54 9.00 20.25 -1.10
C GLU A 54 10.19 20.51 -2.01
N MET A 55 10.10 21.50 -2.90
CA MET A 55 11.27 21.90 -3.67
C MET A 55 12.22 22.73 -2.79
N ILE A 56 13.33 22.13 -2.35
CA ILE A 56 14.36 22.79 -1.54
C ILE A 56 15.66 22.81 -2.34
N THR A 57 16.25 24.00 -2.51
CA THR A 57 17.49 24.17 -3.27
C THR A 57 18.62 23.30 -2.72
N ALA A 58 19.38 22.68 -3.62
CA ALA A 58 20.50 21.78 -3.31
C ALA A 58 20.14 20.57 -2.42
N THR A 59 18.86 20.22 -2.33
CA THR A 59 18.38 19.13 -1.49
C THR A 59 17.41 18.25 -2.28
N ASN A 60 17.71 16.96 -2.33
CA ASN A 60 16.78 15.99 -2.90
C ASN A 60 15.71 15.68 -1.87
N THR A 61 14.45 15.79 -2.28
CA THR A 61 13.29 15.58 -1.41
C THR A 61 12.38 14.51 -2.00
N GLU A 62 11.75 13.72 -1.16
CA GLU A 62 10.88 12.64 -1.60
C GLU A 62 9.64 12.52 -0.71
N THR A 63 8.56 12.00 -1.26
CA THR A 63 7.42 11.49 -0.51
C THR A 63 7.04 10.13 -1.08
N GLN A 64 7.11 9.11 -0.23
CA GLN A 64 6.74 7.75 -0.56
C GLN A 64 5.55 7.32 0.28
N ALA A 65 4.66 6.53 -0.31
CA ALA A 65 3.57 5.90 0.39
C ALA A 65 3.36 4.46 -0.11
N LEU A 66 2.88 3.59 0.76
CA LEU A 66 2.67 2.18 0.45
C LEU A 66 1.45 1.60 1.15
N VAL A 67 0.95 0.50 0.60
CA VAL A 67 -0.06 -0.37 1.23
C VAL A 67 0.53 -1.76 1.40
N THR A 68 0.43 -2.33 2.60
CA THR A 68 0.90 -3.69 2.91
C THR A 68 -0.17 -4.53 3.60
N SER A 69 -0.08 -5.86 3.46
CA SER A 69 -0.93 -6.82 4.18
C SER A 69 -0.48 -7.02 5.64
N THR A 70 0.77 -6.71 5.95
CA THR A 70 1.37 -6.82 7.29
C THR A 70 2.02 -5.50 7.72
N SER A 71 2.11 -5.30 9.04
CA SER A 71 2.77 -4.13 9.62
C SER A 71 4.25 -4.12 9.26
N GLN A 72 4.78 -2.93 9.01
CA GLN A 72 6.17 -2.71 8.63
C GLN A 72 6.81 -1.72 9.59
N THR A 73 8.14 -1.79 9.73
CA THR A 73 8.92 -0.86 10.58
C THR A 73 9.65 0.21 9.79
N ALA A 74 9.65 0.13 8.46
CA ALA A 74 10.24 1.08 7.53
C ALA A 74 9.55 0.96 6.16
N MET A 75 9.85 1.89 5.24
CA MET A 75 9.35 1.78 3.87
C MET A 75 9.87 0.53 3.16
N THR A 76 8.95 -0.25 2.59
CA THR A 76 9.23 -1.42 1.76
C THR A 76 8.97 -1.12 0.29
N HIS A 77 9.33 -2.06 -0.58
CA HIS A 77 9.14 -1.97 -2.01
C HIS A 77 8.38 -3.19 -2.54
N LEU A 78 7.91 -3.14 -3.79
CA LEU A 78 7.17 -4.25 -4.43
C LEU A 78 7.94 -5.59 -4.52
N GLY A 79 9.26 -5.59 -4.33
CA GLY A 79 10.02 -6.84 -4.15
C GLY A 79 9.74 -7.58 -2.84
N ASN A 80 9.06 -6.95 -1.87
CA ASN A 80 8.54 -7.62 -0.68
C ASN A 80 7.09 -8.06 -0.97
N THR A 81 6.83 -9.35 -0.86
CA THR A 81 5.53 -9.98 -1.16
C THR A 81 4.36 -9.38 -0.38
N ASN A 82 4.59 -8.85 0.83
CA ASN A 82 3.56 -8.21 1.64
C ASN A 82 3.19 -6.80 1.16
N THR A 83 3.93 -6.24 0.20
CA THR A 83 3.69 -4.89 -0.33
C THR A 83 2.74 -4.96 -1.53
N ILE A 84 1.55 -4.39 -1.36
CA ILE A 84 0.45 -4.45 -2.33
C ILE A 84 0.58 -3.32 -3.36
N ALA A 85 0.92 -2.12 -2.91
CA ALA A 85 1.07 -0.95 -3.78
C ALA A 85 2.10 0.01 -3.20
N VAL A 86 2.78 0.75 -4.07
CA VAL A 86 3.74 1.80 -3.71
C VAL A 86 3.54 2.98 -4.65
N ALA A 87 3.50 4.19 -4.11
CA ALA A 87 3.58 5.44 -4.84
C ALA A 87 4.78 6.25 -4.34
N SER A 88 5.53 6.84 -5.27
CA SER A 88 6.67 7.70 -4.94
C SER A 88 6.71 8.92 -5.83
N LEU A 89 6.96 10.07 -5.20
CA LEU A 89 7.18 11.36 -5.84
C LEU A 89 8.50 11.90 -5.31
N SER A 90 9.45 12.20 -6.19
CA SER A 90 10.74 12.78 -5.79
C SER A 90 11.08 14.02 -6.60
N ILE A 91 11.84 14.90 -5.98
CA ILE A 91 12.48 16.04 -6.63
C ILE A 91 13.98 15.86 -6.46
N GLN A 92 14.69 15.82 -7.58
CA GLN A 92 16.15 15.88 -7.61
C GLN A 92 16.54 17.34 -7.84
N SER A 93 17.30 17.92 -6.91
CA SER A 93 17.73 19.31 -6.98
C SER A 93 19.24 19.42 -6.84
N ASP A 94 19.85 20.20 -7.71
CA ASP A 94 21.19 20.74 -7.50
C ASP A 94 21.10 22.18 -6.93
N ALA A 95 22.21 22.92 -6.91
CA ALA A 95 22.26 24.27 -6.39
C ALA A 95 21.53 25.34 -7.25
N VAL A 96 21.17 25.00 -8.49
CA VAL A 96 20.66 25.92 -9.52
C VAL A 96 19.35 25.43 -10.15
N ASN A 97 19.18 24.12 -10.33
CA ASN A 97 18.09 23.47 -11.05
C ASN A 97 17.41 22.40 -10.20
N ALA A 98 16.18 22.06 -10.58
CA ALA A 98 15.47 20.90 -10.06
C ALA A 98 14.64 20.20 -11.13
N VAL A 99 14.44 18.89 -10.95
CA VAL A 99 13.59 18.05 -11.80
C VAL A 99 12.73 17.15 -10.92
N GLY A 100 11.44 17.03 -11.28
CA GLY A 100 10.50 16.14 -10.60
C GLY A 100 10.44 14.77 -11.28
N PHE A 101 10.43 13.72 -10.47
CA PHE A 101 10.17 12.35 -10.90
C PHE A 101 8.91 11.82 -10.21
N THR A 102 8.10 11.13 -10.98
CA THR A 102 6.96 10.37 -10.47
C THR A 102 7.05 8.96 -11.00
N ARG A 103 6.73 7.98 -10.17
CA ARG A 103 6.63 6.60 -10.59
C ARG A 103 5.18 6.27 -10.95
N ALA A 104 4.93 6.12 -12.25
CA ALA A 104 3.71 5.47 -12.75
C ALA A 104 4.03 4.00 -13.07
N ALA A 105 3.14 3.08 -12.67
CA ALA A 105 3.26 1.68 -13.05
C ALA A 105 2.73 1.50 -14.48
N GLU A 106 3.62 1.52 -15.47
CA GLU A 106 3.27 1.34 -16.89
C GLU A 106 3.76 -0.01 -17.46
N GLU A 107 4.36 -0.87 -16.63
CA GLU A 107 5.16 -2.03 -17.10
C GLU A 107 4.49 -3.41 -16.95
N SER A 108 3.14 -3.52 -16.91
CA SER A 108 2.45 -4.83 -16.88
C SER A 108 1.45 -5.08 -18.03
N TYR A 109 1.49 -6.32 -18.52
CA TYR A 109 0.77 -6.95 -19.64
C TYR A 109 -0.76 -6.68 -19.72
N SER A 110 -1.28 -6.59 -20.96
CA SER A 110 -2.65 -6.28 -21.40
C SER A 110 -3.75 -7.30 -21.03
N ALA A 111 -3.52 -8.25 -20.13
CA ALA A 111 -4.59 -9.13 -19.64
C ALA A 111 -5.07 -8.67 -18.27
N ASN A 112 -6.38 -8.57 -18.09
CA ASN A 112 -7.01 -8.32 -16.80
C ASN A 112 -6.53 -9.38 -15.80
N LEU A 113 -5.72 -8.96 -14.82
CA LEU A 113 -5.54 -9.72 -13.60
C LEU A 113 -6.86 -9.66 -12.82
N ASP A 114 -7.35 -10.80 -12.35
CA ASP A 114 -8.61 -10.88 -11.60
C ASP A 114 -8.51 -10.19 -10.23
N TYR A 115 -7.29 -10.06 -9.69
CA TYR A 115 -6.99 -9.40 -8.42
C TYR A 115 -5.52 -8.94 -8.36
N VAL A 116 -5.25 -7.94 -7.52
CA VAL A 116 -3.91 -7.41 -7.22
C VAL A 116 -3.26 -8.19 -6.08
N SER A 117 -4.01 -8.45 -5.01
CA SER A 117 -3.53 -9.16 -3.82
C SER A 117 -4.68 -9.82 -3.06
N LEU A 118 -4.35 -10.78 -2.22
CA LEU A 118 -5.27 -11.44 -1.29
C LEU A 118 -4.80 -11.15 0.12
N ILE A 119 -5.71 -10.72 0.98
CA ILE A 119 -5.44 -10.45 2.39
C ILE A 119 -6.22 -11.46 3.23
N ALA A 120 -5.52 -12.29 3.99
CA ALA A 120 -6.15 -13.26 4.91
C ALA A 120 -6.12 -12.77 6.37
N THR A 121 -5.36 -11.71 6.67
CA THR A 121 -5.38 -11.02 7.96
C THR A 121 -6.55 -10.06 8.11
N ASN A 122 -6.90 -9.74 9.36
CA ASN A 122 -8.03 -8.86 9.67
C ASN A 122 -7.82 -7.39 9.27
N ASN A 123 -6.59 -7.01 8.87
CA ASN A 123 -6.21 -5.62 8.65
C ASN A 123 -5.26 -5.51 7.45
N PHE A 124 -5.22 -4.31 6.86
CA PHE A 124 -4.11 -3.88 6.02
C PHE A 124 -3.52 -2.60 6.59
N PHE A 125 -2.35 -2.23 6.10
CA PHE A 125 -1.62 -1.08 6.62
C PHE A 125 -1.31 -0.11 5.50
N VAL A 126 -1.42 1.18 5.82
CA VAL A 126 -1.01 2.26 4.92
C VAL A 126 0.11 3.01 5.60
N ALA A 127 1.24 3.19 4.91
CA ALA A 127 2.36 3.91 5.44
C ALA A 127 2.79 5.07 4.54
N ILE A 128 3.40 6.08 5.15
CA ILE A 128 4.01 7.22 4.49
C ILE A 128 5.33 7.57 5.17
N GLU A 129 6.29 7.97 4.34
CA GLU A 129 7.55 8.57 4.77
C GLU A 129 8.02 9.58 3.72
N GLY A 130 8.40 10.77 4.18
CA GLY A 130 9.13 11.76 3.41
C GLY A 130 10.64 11.64 3.58
N THR A 131 11.39 12.22 2.66
CA THR A 131 12.84 12.40 2.78
C THR A 131 13.18 13.87 2.61
N ASN A 132 13.92 14.44 3.56
CA ASN A 132 14.41 15.83 3.57
C ASN A 132 13.35 16.94 3.42
N ASN A 133 12.07 16.67 3.69
CA ASN A 133 11.03 17.70 3.77
C ASN A 133 11.11 18.45 5.12
N THR A 134 10.72 19.70 5.13
CA THR A 134 10.62 20.55 6.32
C THR A 134 9.31 20.37 7.08
N ALA A 135 8.23 20.03 6.37
CA ALA A 135 6.92 19.75 6.97
C ALA A 135 6.44 18.33 6.67
N ALA A 136 5.66 17.76 7.60
CA ALA A 136 5.03 16.46 7.46
C ALA A 136 4.22 16.35 6.17
N ARG A 137 4.38 15.22 5.48
CA ARG A 137 3.66 14.84 4.27
C ARG A 137 2.44 14.01 4.65
N ASN A 138 1.51 13.88 3.69
CA ASN A 138 0.34 13.03 3.85
C ASN A 138 0.09 12.19 2.60
N VAL A 139 -0.69 11.12 2.76
CA VAL A 139 -1.21 10.33 1.66
C VAL A 139 -2.70 10.17 1.84
N THR A 140 -3.43 10.39 0.75
CA THR A 140 -4.83 10.01 0.64
C THR A 140 -4.95 8.90 -0.38
N GLY A 141 -5.94 8.04 -0.24
CA GLY A 141 -6.07 6.93 -1.17
C GLY A 141 -7.31 6.10 -0.93
N ARG A 142 -7.43 5.07 -1.77
CA ARG A 142 -8.55 4.14 -1.73
C ARG A 142 -8.11 2.75 -2.15
N VAL A 143 -8.56 1.75 -1.38
CA VAL A 143 -8.50 0.33 -1.76
C VAL A 143 -9.88 -0.12 -2.20
N TRP A 144 -9.95 -0.82 -3.33
CA TRP A 144 -11.16 -1.50 -3.78
C TRP A 144 -10.97 -3.00 -3.71
N GLY A 145 -12.01 -3.69 -3.23
CA GLY A 145 -11.99 -5.14 -3.14
C GLY A 145 -13.34 -5.72 -2.78
N TYR A 146 -13.38 -7.01 -2.50
CA TYR A 146 -14.56 -7.68 -1.97
C TYR A 146 -14.14 -8.77 -1.00
N ARG A 147 -15.07 -9.18 -0.14
CA ARG A 147 -14.88 -10.33 0.75
C ARG A 147 -15.18 -11.62 0.01
N ALA A 148 -14.39 -12.64 0.31
CA ALA A 148 -14.59 -13.99 -0.21
C ALA A 148 -14.32 -15.02 0.88
N LYS A 149 -14.93 -16.20 0.74
CA LYS A 149 -14.65 -17.36 1.59
C LYS A 149 -13.72 -18.31 0.86
N ALA A 150 -12.56 -18.60 1.45
CA ALA A 150 -11.61 -19.56 0.92
C ALA A 150 -11.82 -20.96 1.49
N ASP A 151 -11.47 -21.98 0.70
CA ASP A 151 -11.37 -23.35 1.21
C ASP A 151 -10.23 -23.45 2.23
N SER A 152 -10.34 -24.35 3.21
CA SER A 152 -9.43 -24.42 4.36
C SER A 152 -7.94 -24.52 3.98
N SER A 153 -7.61 -25.33 2.96
CA SER A 153 -6.23 -25.48 2.48
C SER A 153 -5.70 -24.22 1.81
N THR A 154 -6.54 -23.49 1.07
CA THR A 154 -6.19 -22.21 0.44
C THR A 154 -6.01 -21.13 1.49
N TYR A 155 -6.92 -21.03 2.46
CA TYR A 155 -6.78 -20.07 3.57
C TYR A 155 -5.50 -20.31 4.37
N ALA A 156 -5.20 -21.56 4.73
CA ALA A 156 -3.96 -21.89 5.44
C ALA A 156 -2.71 -21.50 4.64
N ALA A 157 -2.69 -21.75 3.33
CA ALA A 157 -1.58 -21.36 2.47
C ALA A 157 -1.42 -19.83 2.38
N LEU A 158 -2.52 -19.07 2.34
CA LEU A 158 -2.50 -17.60 2.30
C LEU A 158 -1.98 -17.02 3.62
N VAL A 159 -2.50 -17.50 4.76
CA VAL A 159 -2.01 -17.07 6.09
C VAL A 159 -0.52 -17.42 6.25
N GLN A 160 -0.13 -18.62 5.83
CA GLN A 160 1.27 -19.03 5.88
C GLN A 160 2.15 -18.12 5.01
N SER A 161 1.69 -17.76 3.81
CA SER A 161 2.41 -16.83 2.94
C SER A 161 2.61 -15.50 3.63
N GLU A 162 1.55 -14.87 4.15
CA GLU A 162 1.62 -13.55 4.81
C GLU A 162 2.54 -13.52 6.03
N VAL A 163 2.59 -14.61 6.81
CA VAL A 163 3.43 -14.70 8.01
C VAL A 163 4.90 -14.96 7.66
N LEU A 164 5.20 -15.70 6.59
CA LEU A 164 6.57 -16.05 6.19
C LEU A 164 7.24 -14.98 5.32
N SER A 165 6.48 -14.10 4.67
CA SER A 165 7.02 -12.99 3.87
C SER A 165 7.26 -11.69 4.66
N ALA A 166 7.16 -11.74 6.00
CA ALA A 166 7.46 -10.62 6.90
C ALA A 166 8.97 -10.42 7.09
#